data_AF-A0A3S3R374-F1
#
_entry.id   AF-A0A3S3R374-F1
#
_cell.length_a   1.000
_cell.length_b   1.000
_cell.length_c   1.000
_cell.angle_alpha   90.00
_cell.angle_beta   90.00
_cell.angle_gamma   90.00
#
_symmetry.space_group_name_H-M   'P 1'
#
loop_
_entity.id
_entity.type
_entity.pdbx_description
1 polymer ?
#
loop_
_entity_poly.entity_id
_entity_poly.type
_entity_poly.pdbx_seq_one_letter_code
_entity_poly.pdbx_strand_id
1 'polypeptide(L)'
;EGLKTGSLIYFQGNKIGQVQKTSYRSQGDYLVDVKVKYDFKDAATVNSKFYISDDPVIAESKAIVVEQQQAGGAVIEKGAIVHGSVKEKPLQKVFTGIAQSIENAEDSLRSNYEKLQESIIGTSQELSTQLEGALKDVSRQFETLNKKIQGVPDSEEVRKLEQSVKQLVDNLEKSTNDVHGKVKKQLVPALQEELDQLRERLKQSGREEEVDDAQRLIDEI
;
A
#
# COMPACT_ATOMS: atom_id res chain seq x y z
N GLU A 1 -24.63 -9.85 -8.81
CA GLU A 1 -25.48 -10.88 -8.18
C GLU A 1 -26.32 -10.26 -7.08
N GLY A 2 -27.44 -10.89 -6.71
CA GLY A 2 -28.43 -10.27 -5.83
C GLY A 2 -29.46 -11.28 -5.34
N LEU A 3 -30.33 -10.84 -4.44
CA LEU A 3 -31.42 -11.67 -3.91
C LEU A 3 -32.40 -12.00 -5.04
N LYS A 4 -32.76 -13.29 -5.20
CA LYS A 4 -33.63 -13.77 -6.27
C LYS A 4 -34.77 -14.61 -5.71
N THR A 5 -35.79 -14.86 -6.52
CA THR A 5 -36.79 -15.89 -6.22
C THR A 5 -36.10 -17.23 -5.96
N GLY A 6 -36.46 -17.89 -4.86
CA GLY A 6 -35.83 -19.13 -4.41
C GLY A 6 -34.64 -18.94 -3.46
N SER A 7 -34.11 -17.72 -3.29
CA SER A 7 -33.07 -17.43 -2.28
C SER A 7 -33.52 -17.88 -0.89
N LEU A 8 -32.58 -18.41 -0.11
CA LEU A 8 -32.87 -19.02 1.18
C LEU A 8 -33.02 -17.99 2.30
N ILE A 9 -33.75 -18.39 3.34
CA ILE A 9 -33.93 -17.60 4.56
C ILE A 9 -33.38 -18.41 5.73
N TYR A 10 -32.50 -17.78 6.51
CA TYR A 10 -31.82 -18.39 7.64
C TYR A 10 -32.17 -17.69 8.96
N PHE A 11 -32.29 -18.47 10.03
CA PHE A 11 -32.36 -17.99 11.40
C PHE A 11 -31.48 -18.89 12.27
N GLN A 12 -30.55 -18.29 13.01
CA GLN A 12 -29.56 -19.03 13.82
C GLN A 12 -28.87 -20.18 13.05
N GLY A 13 -28.53 -19.93 11.78
CA GLY A 13 -27.90 -20.92 10.89
C GLY A 13 -28.83 -21.96 10.28
N ASN A 14 -30.10 -22.04 10.70
CA ASN A 14 -31.07 -23.00 10.18
C ASN A 14 -31.85 -22.45 8.99
N LYS A 15 -32.09 -23.28 7.97
CA LYS A 15 -32.97 -22.93 6.83
C LYS A 15 -34.43 -22.93 7.25
N ILE A 16 -34.98 -21.72 7.41
CA ILE A 16 -36.35 -21.49 7.87
C ILE A 16 -37.32 -21.15 6.74
N GLY A 17 -36.84 -20.83 5.54
CA GLY A 17 -37.72 -20.38 4.47
C GLY A 17 -37.04 -20.12 3.14
N GLN A 18 -37.77 -19.48 2.25
CA GLN A 18 -37.29 -19.04 0.94
C GLN A 18 -38.03 -17.78 0.46
N VAL A 19 -37.37 -17.00 -0.37
CA VAL A 19 -37.92 -15.87 -1.10
C VAL A 19 -38.87 -16.38 -2.18
N GLN A 20 -40.09 -15.85 -2.21
CA GLN A 20 -41.12 -16.18 -3.20
C GLN A 20 -41.07 -15.21 -4.38
N LYS A 21 -40.87 -13.92 -4.10
CA LYS A 21 -40.89 -12.88 -5.12
C LYS A 21 -40.07 -11.69 -4.67
N THR A 22 -39.46 -11.02 -5.63
CA THR A 22 -38.80 -9.72 -5.44
C THR A 22 -39.41 -8.73 -6.41
N SER A 23 -39.78 -7.54 -5.92
CA SER A 23 -40.30 -6.45 -6.73
C SER A 23 -39.61 -5.15 -6.38
N TYR A 24 -39.17 -4.41 -7.40
CA TYR A 24 -38.58 -3.09 -7.22
C TYR A 24 -39.68 -2.05 -7.09
N ARG A 25 -39.63 -1.19 -6.06
CA ARG A 25 -40.64 -0.15 -5.83
C ARG A 25 -40.18 1.20 -6.40
N SER A 26 -39.10 1.76 -5.88
CA SER A 26 -38.51 3.05 -6.30
C SER A 26 -37.24 3.35 -5.48
N GLN A 27 -36.34 4.22 -5.97
CA GLN A 27 -35.18 4.74 -5.20
C GLN A 27 -34.37 3.70 -4.40
N GLY A 28 -34.09 2.52 -4.98
CA GLY A 28 -33.29 1.49 -4.30
C GLY A 28 -34.08 0.64 -3.28
N ASP A 29 -35.37 0.88 -3.10
CA ASP A 29 -36.23 0.09 -2.24
C ASP A 29 -36.80 -1.15 -2.96
N TYR A 30 -36.64 -2.30 -2.33
CA TYR A 30 -37.14 -3.58 -2.80
C TYR A 30 -38.21 -4.10 -1.84
N LEU A 31 -39.34 -4.55 -2.39
CA LEU A 31 -40.31 -5.36 -1.67
C LEU A 31 -40.02 -6.84 -1.96
N VAL A 32 -39.74 -7.58 -0.91
CA VAL A 32 -39.40 -9.01 -0.98
C VAL A 32 -40.48 -9.82 -0.28
N ASP A 33 -41.19 -10.62 -1.04
CA ASP A 33 -42.16 -11.58 -0.51
C ASP A 33 -41.42 -12.83 -0.06
N VAL A 34 -41.59 -13.18 1.21
CA VAL A 34 -40.91 -14.31 1.84
C VAL A 34 -41.91 -15.36 2.33
N LYS A 35 -41.47 -16.62 2.32
CA LYS A 35 -42.21 -17.72 2.94
C LYS A 35 -41.34 -18.36 4.01
N VAL A 36 -41.77 -18.19 5.26
CA VAL A 36 -41.20 -18.87 6.43
C VAL A 36 -42.02 -20.12 6.73
N LYS A 37 -41.35 -21.22 7.07
CA LYS A 37 -41.98 -22.47 7.50
C LYS A 37 -42.71 -22.25 8.82
N TYR A 38 -43.88 -22.90 8.99
CA TYR A 38 -44.72 -22.72 10.17
C TYR A 38 -44.02 -23.07 11.49
N ASP A 39 -43.19 -24.11 11.48
CA ASP A 39 -42.39 -24.56 12.64
C ASP A 39 -41.39 -23.51 13.13
N PHE A 40 -41.13 -22.46 12.33
CA PHE A 40 -40.22 -21.36 12.63
C PHE A 40 -40.96 -20.02 12.75
N LYS A 41 -42.28 -20.01 13.01
CA LYS A 41 -43.06 -18.78 13.18
C LYS A 41 -42.49 -17.87 14.28
N ASP A 42 -41.89 -18.46 15.32
CA ASP A 42 -41.32 -17.74 16.45
C ASP A 42 -39.98 -17.04 16.11
N ALA A 43 -39.42 -17.31 14.93
CA ALA A 43 -38.28 -16.57 14.39
C ALA A 43 -38.69 -15.24 13.73
N ALA A 44 -39.97 -15.08 13.37
CA ALA A 44 -40.51 -13.89 12.71
C ALA A 44 -41.43 -13.13 13.67
N THR A 45 -40.85 -12.41 14.62
CA THR A 45 -41.56 -11.60 15.61
C THR A 45 -41.28 -10.12 15.40
N VAL A 46 -42.03 -9.26 16.09
CA VAL A 46 -41.77 -7.81 16.11
C VAL A 46 -40.36 -7.43 16.61
N ASN A 47 -39.67 -8.34 17.28
CA ASN A 47 -38.29 -8.17 17.75
C ASN A 47 -37.25 -8.69 16.74
N SER A 48 -37.69 -9.28 15.64
CA SER A 48 -36.82 -9.79 14.59
C SER A 48 -36.37 -8.68 13.65
N LYS A 49 -35.08 -8.70 13.31
CA LYS A 49 -34.48 -7.87 12.27
C LYS A 49 -34.13 -8.73 11.06
N PHE A 50 -34.41 -8.20 9.88
CA PHE A 50 -34.25 -8.91 8.61
C PHE A 50 -33.13 -8.26 7.81
N TYR A 51 -32.18 -9.07 7.36
CA TYR A 51 -31.00 -8.61 6.65
C TYR A 51 -30.84 -9.33 5.33
N ILE A 52 -30.48 -8.60 4.28
CA ILE A 52 -29.90 -9.22 3.08
C ILE A 52 -28.39 -9.41 3.36
N SER A 53 -27.92 -10.65 3.26
CA SER A 53 -26.51 -11.00 3.42
C SER A 53 -26.09 -12.05 2.39
N ASP A 54 -24.82 -12.46 2.41
CA ASP A 54 -24.34 -13.55 1.56
C ASP A 54 -24.88 -14.89 2.05
N ASP A 55 -25.19 -15.78 1.11
CA ASP A 55 -25.65 -17.13 1.42
C ASP A 55 -24.48 -17.93 2.03
N PRO A 56 -24.64 -18.49 3.25
CA PRO A 56 -23.57 -19.25 3.91
C PRO A 56 -23.26 -20.59 3.22
N VAL A 57 -24.15 -21.09 2.36
CA VAL A 57 -24.01 -22.39 1.68
C VAL A 57 -23.67 -22.22 0.20
N ILE A 58 -24.20 -21.18 -0.45
CA ILE A 58 -24.04 -20.97 -1.88
C ILE A 58 -23.12 -19.76 -2.12
N ALA A 59 -21.89 -20.04 -2.54
CA ALA A 59 -20.93 -18.99 -2.89
C ALA A 59 -21.54 -18.00 -3.90
N GLU A 60 -21.24 -16.71 -3.71
CA GLU A 60 -21.65 -15.60 -4.58
C GLU A 60 -23.19 -15.36 -4.68
N SER A 61 -23.99 -16.06 -3.87
CA SER A 61 -25.43 -15.85 -3.76
C SER A 61 -25.81 -14.98 -2.54
N LYS A 62 -27.01 -14.38 -2.59
CA LYS A 62 -27.61 -13.64 -1.46
C LYS A 62 -28.73 -14.45 -0.80
N ALA A 63 -28.83 -14.31 0.51
CA ALA A 63 -29.87 -14.87 1.35
C ALA A 63 -30.46 -13.81 2.29
N ILE A 64 -31.61 -14.12 2.89
CA ILE A 64 -32.15 -13.34 4.00
C ILE A 64 -31.71 -13.98 5.30
N VAL A 65 -31.14 -13.19 6.21
CA VAL A 65 -30.79 -13.60 7.57
C VAL A 65 -31.72 -12.89 8.53
N VAL A 66 -32.34 -13.67 9.40
CA VAL A 66 -33.18 -13.19 10.49
C VAL A 66 -32.38 -13.25 11.79
N GLU A 67 -32.39 -12.16 12.54
CA GLU A 67 -31.74 -12.07 13.84
C GLU A 67 -32.73 -11.52 14.88
N GLN A 68 -32.63 -12.03 16.10
CA GLN A 68 -33.38 -11.51 17.25
C GLN A 68 -32.38 -11.04 18.30
N GLN A 69 -32.37 -9.74 18.59
CA GLN A 69 -31.56 -9.20 19.68
C GLN A 69 -32.18 -9.53 21.05
N GLN A 70 -33.50 -9.70 21.09
CA GLN A 70 -34.26 -10.17 22.25
C GLN A 70 -35.17 -11.31 21.79
N ALA A 71 -35.04 -12.47 22.43
CA ALA A 71 -35.86 -13.64 22.11
C ALA A 71 -37.35 -13.38 22.41
N GLY A 72 -38.23 -13.94 21.58
CA GLY A 72 -39.67 -13.82 21.72
C GLY A 72 -40.25 -12.54 21.09
N GLY A 73 -41.40 -12.11 21.58
CA GLY A 73 -42.21 -11.03 21.00
C GLY A 73 -43.42 -11.55 20.22
N ALA A 74 -44.36 -10.66 19.89
CA ALA A 74 -45.53 -11.01 19.10
C ALA A 74 -45.12 -11.49 17.71
N VAL A 75 -45.66 -12.63 17.27
CA VAL A 75 -45.44 -13.18 15.93
C VAL A 75 -45.98 -12.20 14.90
N ILE A 76 -45.21 -11.95 13.85
CA ILE A 76 -45.61 -11.11 12.72
C ILE A 76 -46.72 -11.84 11.96
N GLU A 77 -47.84 -11.15 11.76
CA GLU A 77 -48.98 -11.72 11.03
C GLU A 77 -48.67 -11.92 9.55
N LYS A 78 -49.34 -12.91 8.94
CA LYS A 78 -49.19 -13.21 7.52
C LYS A 78 -49.57 -11.99 6.67
N GLY A 79 -48.63 -11.54 5.84
CA GLY A 79 -48.83 -10.41 4.93
C GLY A 79 -48.41 -9.06 5.49
N ALA A 80 -47.95 -9.00 6.75
CA ALA A 80 -47.36 -7.80 7.30
C ALA A 80 -46.05 -7.43 6.56
N ILE A 81 -45.82 -6.13 6.41
CA ILE A 81 -44.61 -5.58 5.80
C ILE A 81 -43.68 -5.11 6.93
N VAL A 82 -42.42 -5.52 6.87
CA VAL A 82 -41.37 -5.14 7.82
C VAL A 82 -40.21 -4.46 7.11
N HIS A 83 -39.50 -3.58 7.82
CA HIS A 83 -38.28 -2.98 7.30
C HIS A 83 -37.11 -3.95 7.42
N GLY A 84 -36.43 -4.19 6.29
CA GLY A 84 -35.16 -4.90 6.23
C GLY A 84 -34.00 -3.95 5.95
N SER A 85 -32.77 -4.43 6.11
CA SER A 85 -31.56 -3.69 5.75
C SER A 85 -30.53 -4.61 5.09
N VAL A 86 -29.53 -4.06 4.40
CA VAL A 86 -28.42 -4.86 3.87
C VAL A 86 -27.34 -4.94 4.95
N LYS A 87 -26.89 -6.15 5.30
CA LYS A 87 -25.79 -6.32 6.25
C LYS A 87 -24.48 -6.17 5.49
N GLU A 88 -23.89 -4.98 5.53
CA GLU A 88 -22.57 -4.73 4.97
C GLU A 88 -21.55 -5.62 5.69
N LYS A 89 -20.79 -6.41 4.91
CA LYS A 89 -19.75 -7.27 5.46
C LYS A 89 -18.62 -6.39 6.03
N PRO A 90 -18.03 -6.76 7.19
CA PRO A 90 -16.82 -6.12 7.73
C PRO A 90 -15.66 -6.03 6.72
N LEU A 91 -15.64 -6.93 5.72
CA LEU A 91 -14.66 -6.92 4.65
C LEU A 91 -14.65 -5.62 3.83
N GLN A 92 -15.77 -4.92 3.64
CA GLN A 92 -15.74 -3.62 2.95
C GLN A 92 -14.95 -2.57 3.73
N LYS A 93 -14.99 -2.60 5.07
CA LYS A 93 -14.15 -1.75 5.93
C LYS A 93 -12.67 -2.14 5.87
N VAL A 94 -12.39 -3.43 5.67
CA VAL A 94 -11.02 -3.93 5.46
C VAL A 94 -10.48 -3.48 4.09
N PHE A 95 -11.29 -3.56 3.03
CA PHE A 95 -10.90 -3.11 1.69
C PHE A 95 -10.70 -1.59 1.60
N THR A 96 -11.56 -0.78 2.24
CA THR A 96 -11.32 0.67 2.32
C THR A 96 -10.09 1.00 3.16
N GLY A 97 -9.86 0.24 4.25
CA GLY A 97 -8.64 0.36 5.05
C GLY A 97 -7.38 0.06 4.24
N ILE A 98 -7.36 -1.02 3.46
CA ILE A 98 -6.22 -1.40 2.61
C ILE A 98 -6.03 -0.40 1.46
N ALA A 99 -7.09 0.04 0.79
CA ALA A 99 -6.99 1.01 -0.31
C ALA A 99 -6.40 2.35 0.15
N GLN A 100 -6.88 2.87 1.27
CA GLN A 100 -6.38 4.11 1.86
C GLN A 100 -4.93 3.97 2.36
N SER A 101 -4.58 2.78 2.84
CA SER A 101 -3.21 2.44 3.24
C SER A 101 -2.25 2.43 2.05
N ILE A 102 -2.67 1.85 0.91
CA ILE A 102 -1.89 1.80 -0.34
C ILE A 102 -1.70 3.20 -0.91
N GLU A 103 -2.74 4.04 -0.91
CA GLU A 103 -2.66 5.44 -1.34
C GLU A 103 -1.62 6.22 -0.52
N ASN A 104 -1.64 6.10 0.81
CA ASN A 104 -0.65 6.74 1.68
C ASN A 104 0.79 6.22 1.50
N ALA A 105 0.95 4.95 1.13
CA ALA A 105 2.26 4.36 0.83
C ALA A 105 2.79 4.84 -0.53
N GLU A 106 1.93 4.99 -1.53
CA GLU A 106 2.31 5.57 -2.83
C GLU A 106 2.77 7.03 -2.68
N ASP A 107 2.09 7.82 -1.85
CA ASP A 107 2.49 9.20 -1.57
C ASP A 107 3.82 9.30 -0.82
N SER A 108 4.07 8.40 0.14
CA SER A 108 5.32 8.36 0.90
C SER A 108 6.51 7.92 0.03
N LEU A 109 6.30 6.90 -0.81
CA LEU A 109 7.28 6.47 -1.81
C LEU A 109 7.58 7.56 -2.83
N ARG A 110 6.57 8.29 -3.31
CA ARG A 110 6.73 9.41 -4.24
C ARG A 110 7.55 10.54 -3.60
N SER A 111 7.22 10.93 -2.37
CA SER A 111 7.97 11.97 -1.65
C SER A 111 9.43 11.58 -1.40
N ASN A 112 9.67 10.31 -1.06
CA ASN A 112 11.02 9.80 -0.84
C ASN A 112 11.82 9.69 -2.15
N TYR A 113 11.17 9.34 -3.26
CA TYR A 113 11.79 9.34 -4.59
C TYR A 113 12.17 10.75 -5.04
N GLU A 114 11.30 11.75 -4.83
CA GLU A 114 11.60 13.16 -5.14
C GLU A 114 12.78 13.68 -4.32
N LYS A 115 12.80 13.43 -3.00
CA LYS A 115 13.93 13.79 -2.13
C LYS A 115 15.23 13.09 -2.54
N LEU A 116 15.14 11.83 -2.96
CA LEU A 116 16.29 11.09 -3.47
C LEU A 116 16.82 11.73 -4.76
N GLN A 117 15.95 12.07 -5.71
CA GLN A 117 16.34 12.77 -6.94
C GLN A 117 17.03 14.10 -6.63
N GLU A 118 16.47 14.93 -5.76
CA GLU A 118 17.09 16.20 -5.35
C GLU A 118 18.46 15.98 -4.71
N SER A 119 18.60 14.98 -3.83
CA SER A 119 19.86 14.68 -3.16
C SER A 119 20.95 14.19 -4.12
N ILE A 120 20.59 13.38 -5.13
CA ILE A 120 21.52 12.86 -6.14
C ILE A 120 21.88 13.94 -7.15
N ILE A 121 20.91 14.74 -7.62
CA ILE A 121 21.14 15.85 -8.55
C ILE A 121 22.07 16.88 -7.90
N GLY A 122 21.81 17.27 -6.65
CA GLY A 122 22.67 18.19 -5.91
C GLY A 122 24.09 17.64 -5.74
N THR A 123 24.23 16.36 -5.38
CA THR A 123 25.55 15.72 -5.24
C THR A 123 26.29 15.62 -6.58
N SER A 124 25.59 15.34 -7.68
CA SER A 124 26.18 15.27 -9.02
C SER A 124 26.66 16.63 -9.52
N GLN A 125 25.91 17.70 -9.21
CA GLN A 125 26.31 19.08 -9.51
C GLN A 125 27.55 19.49 -8.70
N GLU A 126 27.60 19.16 -7.41
CA GLU A 126 28.78 19.38 -6.58
C GLU A 126 30.00 18.61 -7.10
N LEU A 127 29.82 17.34 -7.46
CA LEU A 127 30.87 16.48 -8.03
C LEU A 127 31.41 17.04 -9.34
N SER A 128 30.52 17.46 -10.25
CA SER A 128 30.89 18.08 -11.53
C SER A 128 31.69 19.37 -11.32
N THR A 129 31.27 20.21 -10.38
CA THR A 129 31.95 21.47 -10.04
C THR A 129 33.35 21.22 -9.45
N GLN A 130 33.47 20.23 -8.55
CA GLN A 130 34.76 19.86 -7.95
C GLN A 130 35.72 19.25 -8.98
N LEU A 131 35.23 18.39 -9.87
CA LEU A 131 35.99 17.83 -10.98
C LEU A 131 36.48 18.90 -11.94
N GLU A 132 35.59 19.83 -12.34
CA GLU A 132 35.96 20.92 -13.24
C GLU A 132 37.06 21.80 -12.63
N GLY A 133 36.95 22.13 -11.34
CA GLY A 133 37.99 22.85 -10.61
C GLY A 133 39.32 22.10 -10.59
N ALA A 134 39.32 20.83 -10.21
CA ALA A 134 40.53 20.01 -10.15
C ALA A 134 41.19 19.80 -11.54
N LEU A 135 40.39 19.56 -12.59
CA LEU A 135 40.88 19.43 -13.96
C LEU A 135 41.48 20.75 -14.48
N LYS A 136 40.89 21.89 -14.11
CA LYS A 136 41.42 23.21 -14.44
C LYS A 136 42.76 23.46 -13.76
N ASP A 137 42.93 23.02 -12.53
CA ASP A 137 44.20 23.16 -11.81
C ASP A 137 45.29 22.26 -12.38
N VAL A 138 44.98 21.01 -12.71
CA VAL A 138 45.89 20.12 -13.46
C VAL A 138 46.29 20.76 -14.80
N SER A 139 45.33 21.31 -15.55
CA SER A 139 45.59 21.94 -16.85
C SER A 139 46.54 23.15 -16.73
N ARG A 140 46.31 24.02 -15.74
CA ARG A 140 47.19 25.18 -15.47
C ARG A 140 48.61 24.77 -15.14
N GLN A 141 48.78 23.70 -14.36
CA GLN A 141 50.10 23.22 -13.99
C GLN A 141 50.83 22.58 -15.16
N PHE A 142 50.12 21.84 -16.00
CA PHE A 142 50.67 21.31 -17.26
C PHE A 142 51.13 22.43 -18.21
N GLU A 143 50.34 23.50 -18.36
CA GLU A 143 50.76 24.68 -19.14
C GLU A 143 51.99 25.37 -18.56
N THR A 144 52.09 25.44 -17.23
CA THR A 144 53.24 26.04 -16.53
C THR A 144 54.51 25.23 -16.75
N LEU A 145 54.41 23.89 -16.66
CA LEU A 145 55.48 22.97 -17.03
C LEU A 145 55.90 23.18 -18.48
N ASN A 146 54.93 23.15 -19.42
CA ASN A 146 55.22 23.30 -20.86
C ASN A 146 55.93 24.62 -21.21
N LYS A 147 55.55 25.74 -20.56
CA LYS A 147 56.18 27.05 -20.77
C LYS A 147 57.63 27.13 -20.23
N LYS A 148 57.97 26.34 -19.21
CA LYS A 148 59.27 26.38 -18.52
C LYS A 148 60.27 25.31 -19.00
N ILE A 149 59.82 24.27 -19.71
CA ILE A 149 60.62 23.16 -20.25
C ILE A 149 61.65 23.57 -21.33
N GLN A 150 61.76 24.85 -21.70
CA GLN A 150 62.87 25.34 -22.55
C GLN A 150 64.27 25.21 -21.91
N GLY A 151 64.37 24.77 -20.65
CA GLY A 151 65.53 24.14 -20.01
C GLY A 151 65.04 23.00 -19.11
N VAL A 152 65.90 22.01 -18.79
CA VAL A 152 65.59 20.79 -18.02
C VAL A 152 64.53 21.04 -16.93
N PRO A 153 63.42 20.29 -16.89
CA PRO A 153 62.35 20.52 -15.91
C PRO A 153 62.90 20.42 -14.50
N ASP A 154 62.70 21.47 -13.70
CA ASP A 154 63.10 21.48 -12.29
C ASP A 154 62.16 20.58 -11.48
N SER A 155 62.69 20.01 -10.40
CA SER A 155 62.02 19.01 -9.58
C SER A 155 60.79 19.57 -8.84
N GLU A 156 60.70 20.90 -8.69
CA GLU A 156 59.58 21.56 -8.02
C GLU A 156 58.29 21.57 -8.86
N GLU A 157 58.35 21.83 -10.17
CA GLU A 157 57.15 21.84 -11.00
C GLU A 157 56.56 20.45 -11.18
N VAL A 158 57.41 19.42 -11.27
CA VAL A 158 56.97 18.02 -11.31
C VAL A 158 56.25 17.66 -10.01
N ARG A 159 56.78 18.08 -8.85
CA ARG A 159 56.11 17.91 -7.54
C ARG A 159 54.76 18.60 -7.45
N LYS A 160 54.62 19.80 -8.02
CA LYS A 160 53.33 20.50 -8.03
C LYS A 160 52.30 19.71 -8.83
N LEU A 161 52.67 19.22 -10.02
CA LEU A 161 51.77 18.43 -10.86
C LEU A 161 51.34 17.13 -10.17
N GLU A 162 52.28 16.45 -9.52
CA GLU A 162 52.02 15.27 -8.70
C GLU A 162 50.99 15.59 -7.59
N GLN A 163 51.13 16.73 -6.93
CA GLN A 163 50.21 17.18 -5.88
C GLN A 163 48.80 17.49 -6.43
N SER A 164 48.67 18.11 -7.60
CA SER A 164 47.36 18.38 -8.22
C SER A 164 46.66 17.12 -8.70
N VAL A 165 47.40 16.14 -9.24
CA VAL A 165 46.84 14.82 -9.59
C VAL A 165 46.38 14.09 -8.34
N LYS A 166 47.15 14.15 -7.25
CA LYS A 166 46.74 13.55 -5.97
C LYS A 166 45.45 14.17 -5.43
N GLN A 167 45.33 15.50 -5.48
CA GLN A 167 44.10 16.20 -5.07
C GLN A 167 42.88 15.83 -5.92
N LEU A 168 43.05 15.60 -7.22
CA LEU A 168 41.98 15.10 -8.09
C LEU A 168 41.47 13.73 -7.61
N VAL A 169 42.39 12.81 -7.31
CA VAL A 169 42.05 11.46 -6.82
C VAL A 169 41.34 11.53 -5.46
N ASP A 170 41.88 12.31 -4.51
CA ASP A 170 41.28 12.48 -3.18
C ASP A 170 39.85 13.05 -3.26
N ASN A 171 39.62 14.02 -4.16
CA ASN A 171 38.29 14.60 -4.37
C ASN A 171 37.30 13.60 -4.97
N LEU A 172 37.75 12.76 -5.90
CA LEU A 172 36.95 11.69 -6.49
C LEU A 172 36.53 10.65 -5.45
N GLU A 173 37.48 10.14 -4.66
CA GLU A 173 37.20 9.16 -3.60
C GLU A 173 36.21 9.71 -2.57
N LYS A 174 36.38 10.95 -2.14
CA LYS A 174 35.46 11.59 -1.19
C LYS A 174 34.05 11.70 -1.75
N SER A 175 33.91 12.14 -3.00
CA SER A 175 32.63 12.27 -3.68
C SER A 175 31.91 10.92 -3.87
N THR A 176 32.64 9.86 -4.24
CA THR A 176 32.06 8.50 -4.35
C THR A 176 31.59 7.98 -2.99
N ASN A 177 32.36 8.24 -1.92
CA ASN A 177 31.98 7.89 -0.56
C ASN A 177 30.76 8.68 -0.06
N ASP A 178 30.61 9.95 -0.46
CA ASP A 178 29.44 10.76 -0.10
C ASP A 178 28.17 10.23 -0.79
N VAL A 179 28.24 9.82 -2.06
CA VAL A 179 27.12 9.16 -2.75
C VAL A 179 26.74 7.84 -2.07
N HIS A 180 27.73 6.98 -1.80
CA HIS A 180 27.49 5.71 -1.10
C HIS A 180 26.93 5.95 0.32
N GLY A 181 27.44 6.96 1.01
CA GLY A 181 26.98 7.37 2.34
C GLY A 181 25.53 7.87 2.33
N LYS A 182 25.11 8.65 1.33
CA LYS A 182 23.72 9.11 1.20
C LYS A 182 22.77 7.95 0.90
N VAL A 183 23.14 7.02 0.02
CA VAL A 183 22.36 5.80 -0.24
C VAL A 183 22.17 5.01 1.06
N LYS A 184 23.26 4.73 1.79
CA LYS A 184 23.19 3.92 3.01
C LYS A 184 22.48 4.59 4.19
N LYS A 185 22.61 5.93 4.33
CA LYS A 185 22.06 6.65 5.49
C LYS A 185 20.66 7.21 5.29
N GLN A 186 20.23 7.41 4.05
CA GLN A 186 18.95 8.06 3.76
C GLN A 186 18.01 7.13 3.00
N LEU A 187 18.50 6.39 2.01
CA LEU A 187 17.66 5.51 1.19
C LEU A 187 17.36 4.19 1.88
N VAL A 188 18.39 3.51 2.40
CA VAL A 188 18.21 2.21 3.08
C VAL A 188 17.20 2.30 4.24
N PRO A 189 17.29 3.28 5.17
CA PRO A 189 16.32 3.37 6.26
C PRO A 189 14.89 3.68 5.80
N ALA A 190 14.73 4.53 4.78
CA ALA A 190 13.40 4.86 4.24
C ALA A 190 12.73 3.66 3.57
N LEU A 191 13.50 2.85 2.84
CA LEU A 191 12.99 1.61 2.23
C LEU A 191 12.66 0.55 3.29
N GLN A 192 13.45 0.44 4.36
CA GLN A 192 13.17 -0.44 5.50
C GLN A 192 11.85 -0.06 6.18
N GLU A 193 11.63 1.23 6.44
CA GLU A 193 10.39 1.71 7.08
C GLU A 193 9.14 1.42 6.24
N GLU A 194 9.22 1.60 4.91
CA GLU A 194 8.12 1.28 4.00
C GLU A 194 7.85 -0.24 3.94
N LEU A 195 8.89 -1.08 3.92
CA LEU A 195 8.72 -2.54 3.97
C LEU A 195 8.12 -3.00 5.30
N ASP A 196 8.51 -2.40 6.43
CA ASP A 196 7.94 -2.72 7.75
C ASP A 196 6.45 -2.37 7.81
N GLN A 197 6.07 -1.19 7.30
CA GLN A 197 4.66 -0.80 7.20
C GLN A 197 3.87 -1.75 6.29
N LEU A 198 4.47 -2.19 5.19
CA LEU A 198 3.85 -3.16 4.29
C LEU A 198 3.71 -4.54 4.94
N ARG A 199 4.72 -4.98 5.69
CA ARG A 199 4.73 -6.27 6.41
C ARG A 199 3.62 -6.34 7.47
N GLU A 200 3.46 -5.29 8.28
CA GLU A 200 2.40 -5.21 9.29
C GLU A 200 0.99 -5.21 8.68
N ARG A 201 0.83 -4.72 7.44
CA ARG A 201 -0.44 -4.81 6.71
C ARG A 201 -0.69 -6.22 6.17
N LEU A 202 0.34 -6.85 5.60
CA LEU A 202 0.21 -8.19 5.00
C LEU A 202 0.05 -9.29 6.04
N LYS A 203 0.52 -9.06 7.28
CA LYS A 203 0.24 -9.87 8.47
C LYS A 203 -1.23 -10.13 8.72
N GLN A 204 -2.10 -9.16 8.42
CA GLN A 204 -3.56 -9.33 8.57
C GLN A 204 -4.17 -10.28 7.54
N SER A 205 -3.43 -10.60 6.47
CA SER A 205 -3.85 -11.49 5.38
C SER A 205 -3.02 -12.79 5.27
N GLY A 206 -2.02 -12.98 6.14
CA GLY A 206 -1.14 -14.16 6.12
C GLY A 206 -0.14 -14.20 4.96
N ARG A 207 0.17 -13.05 4.35
CA ARG A 207 1.02 -12.91 3.14
C ARG A 207 2.36 -12.24 3.44
N GLU A 208 2.88 -12.44 4.64
CA GLU A 208 4.12 -11.79 5.10
C GLU A 208 5.35 -12.21 4.27
N GLU A 209 5.32 -13.42 3.71
CA GLU A 209 6.39 -13.99 2.88
C GLU A 209 6.69 -13.16 1.63
N GLU A 210 5.72 -12.37 1.13
CA GLU A 210 5.88 -11.55 -0.08
C GLU A 210 6.83 -10.37 0.12
N VAL A 211 7.12 -10.00 1.38
CA VAL A 211 8.01 -8.88 1.73
C VAL A 211 9.45 -9.36 1.94
N ASP A 212 9.66 -10.65 2.19
CA ASP A 212 10.97 -11.20 2.55
C ASP A 212 11.99 -11.10 1.41
N ASP A 213 11.57 -11.27 0.17
CA ASP A 213 12.46 -11.12 -0.98
C ASP A 213 12.89 -9.66 -1.18
N ALA A 214 12.01 -8.70 -0.93
CA ALA A 214 12.34 -7.28 -0.97
C ALA A 214 13.28 -6.88 0.18
N GLN A 215 13.11 -7.45 1.37
CA GLN A 215 14.00 -7.22 2.50
C GLN A 215 15.42 -7.71 2.23
N ARG A 216 15.59 -8.90 1.64
CA ARG A 216 16.91 -9.43 1.28
C ARG A 216 17.65 -8.51 0.30
N LEU A 217 16.94 -7.94 -0.68
CA LEU A 217 17.53 -7.02 -1.64
C LEU A 217 18.02 -5.73 -0.99
N ILE A 218 17.33 -5.22 0.04
CA ILE A 218 17.78 -4.05 0.80
C ILE A 218 19.01 -4.37 1.65
N ASP A 219 19.05 -5.56 2.25
CA ASP A 219 20.18 -5.99 3.09
C ASP A 219 21.47 -6.22 2.29
N GLU A 220 21.37 -6.42 0.97
CA GLU A 220 22.50 -6.56 0.03
C GLU A 220 23.10 -5.21 -0.44
N ILE A 221 22.45 -4.07 -0.14
CA ILE A 221 22.88 -2.70 -0.51
C ILE A 221 23.77 -2.08 0.57
#